data_AF-A0A7S6UEW6-F1
#
_entry.id   AF-A0A7S6UEW6-F1
#
_cell.length_a   1.000
_cell.length_b   1.000
_cell.length_c   1.000
_cell.angle_alpha   90.00
_cell.angle_beta   90.00
_cell.angle_gamma   90.00
#
_symmetry.space_group_name_H-M   'P 1'
#
loop_
_entity.id
_entity.type
_entity.pdbx_description
1 polymer ?
#
loop_
_entity_poly.entity_id
_entity_poly.type
_entity_poly.pdbx_seq_one_letter_code
_entity_poly.pdbx_strand_id
1 'polypeptide(L)'
;MTISAETNDLRAAKPAANHAPGAANGRWDGLILGASLATLDCADGYGEVGNAALGWLDGLITYVGPRDGLPGAPEALAREVITTDGWITPGLVDCHTHLVFAGDRAREFELRLQGASYEEIARAGGGILSTVEAVRACDEDELLRQSLPRARALLADGATTLEIKSGYGLDFEGEHRMLRVARRIGEELGIGVRTTYLAAHALPAEYREQADAYIEEVVQWLPRLHAEGLVDAVDAFCEGIGFTPTQTRRVFEAARALDLPVKLHADQLSDLSGAALVAEFGGLSADHLEHTSEESVRAMAAAGVVAVLLPGAFHVLRETRLPPLASFREHGVAMAIATDCNPGTSPLLSLRQAIQLACTHFRLTPQEGLRGATVNAARALGLGDRGALRVGMRADFVRWKIHHPAELGYWLGGDLAGGVWIGGQRVHHR
;
A
#
# COMPACT_ATOMS: atom_id res chain seq x y z
N MET A 1 -55.70 -23.12 30.35
CA MET A 1 -54.72 -22.18 30.91
C MET A 1 -53.77 -21.82 29.78
N THR A 2 -53.99 -20.63 29.26
CA THR A 2 -53.33 -20.01 28.10
C THR A 2 -51.94 -19.55 28.53
N ILE A 3 -50.89 -20.01 27.84
CA ILE A 3 -49.53 -19.49 28.03
C ILE A 3 -49.36 -18.36 27.00
N SER A 4 -49.27 -17.13 27.51
CA SER A 4 -49.06 -15.90 26.76
C SER A 4 -47.63 -15.84 26.21
N ALA A 5 -47.52 -15.60 24.91
CA ALA A 5 -46.28 -15.17 24.27
C ALA A 5 -46.10 -13.66 24.50
N GLU A 6 -45.04 -13.25 25.19
CA GLU A 6 -44.58 -11.87 25.22
C GLU A 6 -43.65 -11.64 24.02
N THR A 7 -44.13 -10.88 23.05
CA THR A 7 -43.34 -10.31 21.96
C THR A 7 -42.60 -9.07 22.48
N ASN A 8 -41.27 -9.11 22.48
CA ASN A 8 -40.44 -7.95 22.81
C ASN A 8 -40.18 -7.13 21.53
N ASP A 9 -40.90 -6.02 21.38
CA ASP A 9 -40.80 -5.05 20.27
C ASP A 9 -39.59 -4.13 20.50
N LEU A 10 -38.42 -4.52 19.97
CA LEU A 10 -37.22 -3.67 19.95
C LEU A 10 -37.34 -2.64 18.82
N ARG A 11 -38.01 -1.52 19.12
CA ARG A 11 -37.98 -0.33 18.27
C ARG A 11 -36.56 0.25 18.24
N ALA A 12 -36.03 0.39 17.02
CA ALA A 12 -34.76 1.00 16.71
C ALA A 12 -34.65 2.42 17.31
N ALA A 13 -33.72 2.59 18.26
CA ALA A 13 -33.30 3.89 18.74
C ALA A 13 -32.40 4.56 17.68
N LYS A 14 -32.71 5.82 17.33
CA LYS A 14 -31.83 6.69 16.53
C LYS A 14 -30.45 6.80 17.21
N PRO A 15 -29.33 6.81 16.47
CA PRO A 15 -28.02 6.99 17.07
C PRO A 15 -27.94 8.40 17.66
N ALA A 16 -27.65 8.48 18.96
CA ALA A 16 -27.33 9.72 19.64
C ALA A 16 -26.02 10.28 19.07
N ALA A 17 -25.99 11.58 18.82
CA ALA A 17 -24.78 12.31 18.46
C ALA A 17 -23.71 12.10 19.54
N ASN A 18 -22.62 11.42 19.18
CA ASN A 18 -21.43 11.34 20.01
C ASN A 18 -20.81 12.75 20.09
N HIS A 19 -21.04 13.45 21.20
CA HIS A 19 -20.24 14.61 21.55
C HIS A 19 -18.83 14.15 21.91
N ALA A 20 -17.84 14.62 21.14
CA ALA A 20 -16.43 14.34 21.35
C ALA A 20 -15.93 14.91 22.69
N PRO A 21 -15.10 14.19 23.45
CA PRO A 21 -14.42 14.73 24.62
C PRO A 21 -13.24 15.60 24.16
N GLY A 22 -13.23 16.87 24.59
CA GLY A 22 -12.04 17.72 24.57
C GLY A 22 -11.81 18.55 23.30
N ALA A 23 -12.67 19.55 23.04
CA ALA A 23 -12.22 20.74 22.32
C ALA A 23 -11.19 21.46 23.21
N ALA A 24 -9.91 21.11 23.09
CA ALA A 24 -8.85 21.98 23.55
C ALA A 24 -9.03 23.34 22.85
N ASN A 25 -8.85 24.44 23.58
CA ASN A 25 -9.21 25.82 23.25
C ASN A 25 -8.49 26.45 22.02
N GLY A 26 -8.10 25.67 21.01
CA GLY A 26 -7.44 26.13 19.79
C GLY A 26 -8.38 26.25 18.61
N ARG A 27 -8.31 27.37 17.89
CA ARG A 27 -8.87 27.50 16.53
C ARG A 27 -8.18 26.48 15.62
N TRP A 28 -8.95 25.71 14.86
CA TRP A 28 -8.48 24.70 13.92
C TRP A 28 -7.52 25.30 12.88
N ASP A 29 -6.61 24.50 12.34
CA ASP A 29 -5.71 24.94 11.28
C ASP A 29 -6.47 25.20 10.00
N GLY A 30 -7.30 24.25 9.59
CA GLY A 30 -8.14 24.39 8.42
C GLY A 30 -9.44 23.62 8.49
N LEU A 31 -10.35 24.02 7.60
CA LEU A 31 -11.69 23.48 7.47
C LEU A 31 -12.11 23.49 6.01
N ILE A 32 -12.45 22.32 5.46
CA ILE A 32 -13.07 22.19 4.14
C ILE A 32 -14.58 22.08 4.28
N LEU A 33 -15.33 22.78 3.42
CA LEU A 33 -16.79 22.80 3.34
C LEU A 33 -17.27 22.48 1.93
N GLY A 34 -18.45 21.86 1.83
CA GLY A 34 -19.24 21.77 0.59
C GLY A 34 -19.08 20.47 -0.21
N ALA A 35 -17.90 19.84 -0.15
CA ALA A 35 -17.67 18.55 -0.78
C ALA A 35 -18.45 17.42 -0.08
N SER A 36 -18.68 16.32 -0.80
CA SER A 36 -19.08 15.05 -0.20
C SER A 36 -17.85 14.30 0.33
N LEU A 37 -18.01 13.51 1.39
CA LEU A 37 -16.94 12.65 1.91
C LEU A 37 -17.27 11.18 1.65
N ALA A 38 -16.27 10.41 1.24
CA ALA A 38 -16.25 8.96 1.41
C ALA A 38 -15.30 8.68 2.58
N THR A 39 -15.86 8.56 3.79
CA THR A 39 -15.05 8.48 5.02
C THR A 39 -14.31 7.16 5.16
N LEU A 40 -14.88 6.07 4.61
CA LEU A 40 -14.43 4.69 4.82
C LEU A 40 -14.37 4.26 6.30
N ASP A 41 -14.98 5.05 7.19
CA ASP A 41 -15.15 4.76 8.61
C ASP A 41 -16.43 3.95 8.84
N CYS A 42 -16.54 2.84 8.13
CA CYS A 42 -17.67 1.91 8.20
C CYS A 42 -17.19 0.51 7.82
N ALA A 43 -17.96 -0.51 8.18
CA ALA A 43 -17.66 -1.89 7.79
C ALA A 43 -17.89 -2.12 6.28
N ASP A 44 -18.95 -1.54 5.73
CA ASP A 44 -19.38 -1.72 4.35
C ASP A 44 -19.79 -0.40 3.69
N GLY A 45 -19.65 -0.31 2.36
CA GLY A 45 -19.87 0.93 1.61
C GLY A 45 -18.74 1.96 1.76
N TYR A 46 -19.03 3.20 1.33
CA TYR A 46 -18.07 4.31 1.31
C TYR A 46 -18.07 5.19 2.58
N GLY A 47 -19.08 5.04 3.45
CA GLY A 47 -19.28 5.94 4.59
C GLY A 47 -19.57 7.37 4.15
N GLU A 48 -20.57 7.52 3.28
CA GLU A 48 -20.86 8.77 2.58
C GLU A 48 -21.42 9.86 3.50
N VAL A 49 -20.90 11.08 3.36
CA VAL A 49 -21.44 12.28 4.02
C VAL A 49 -21.61 13.38 2.96
N GLY A 50 -22.85 13.72 2.63
CA GLY A 50 -23.15 14.80 1.68
C GLY A 50 -23.11 16.18 2.34
N ASN A 51 -22.77 17.22 1.55
CA ASN A 51 -22.62 18.61 2.02
C ASN A 51 -21.85 18.67 3.36
N ALA A 52 -20.65 18.11 3.35
CA ALA A 52 -19.91 17.84 4.56
C ALA A 52 -19.00 18.98 4.99
N ALA A 53 -18.41 18.80 6.16
CA ALA A 53 -17.28 19.55 6.66
C ALA A 53 -16.17 18.59 7.17
N LEU A 54 -14.92 18.92 6.88
CA LEU A 54 -13.73 18.23 7.36
C LEU A 54 -12.77 19.25 7.95
N GLY A 55 -12.54 19.19 9.27
CA GLY A 55 -11.66 20.09 10.00
C GLY A 55 -10.44 19.38 10.57
N TRP A 56 -9.31 20.08 10.66
CA TRP A 56 -8.08 19.55 11.26
C TRP A 56 -7.35 20.55 12.14
N LEU A 57 -6.60 20.03 13.11
CA LEU A 57 -5.74 20.76 14.02
C LEU A 57 -4.49 19.92 14.32
N ASP A 58 -3.31 20.54 14.25
CA ASP A 58 -2.01 19.92 14.51
C ASP A 58 -1.80 18.63 13.69
N GLY A 59 -2.24 18.66 12.44
CA GLY A 59 -2.15 17.55 11.49
C GLY A 59 -3.13 16.40 11.72
N LEU A 60 -4.06 16.51 12.68
CA LEU A 60 -5.08 15.51 12.98
C LEU A 60 -6.48 16.00 12.62
N ILE A 61 -7.33 15.10 12.15
CA ILE A 61 -8.75 15.36 11.90
C ILE A 61 -9.43 15.62 13.24
N THR A 62 -10.07 16.79 13.37
CA THR A 62 -10.82 17.18 14.57
C THR A 62 -12.33 17.23 14.33
N TYR A 63 -12.76 17.26 13.07
CA TYR A 63 -14.17 17.20 12.69
C TYR A 63 -14.34 16.47 11.37
N VAL A 64 -15.28 15.53 11.31
CA VAL A 64 -15.73 14.86 10.09
C VAL A 64 -17.23 14.64 10.20
N GLY A 65 -18.02 15.23 9.30
CA GLY A 65 -19.47 15.12 9.39
C GLY A 65 -20.23 16.13 8.54
N PRO A 66 -21.57 16.19 8.68
CA PRO A 66 -22.42 17.14 7.98
C PRO A 66 -22.06 18.60 8.29
N ARG A 67 -22.11 19.49 7.30
CA ARG A 67 -21.78 20.91 7.51
C ARG A 67 -22.66 21.60 8.56
N ASP A 68 -23.93 21.23 8.66
CA ASP A 68 -24.88 21.77 9.64
C ASP A 68 -24.64 21.24 11.07
N GLY A 69 -23.78 20.23 11.22
CA GLY A 69 -23.31 19.72 12.51
C GLY A 69 -22.11 20.46 13.08
N LEU A 70 -21.63 21.54 12.45
CA LEU A 70 -20.51 22.33 12.97
C LEU A 70 -20.90 23.04 14.29
N PRO A 71 -20.00 23.09 15.29
CA PRO A 71 -20.30 23.68 16.60
C PRO A 71 -20.34 25.23 16.61
N GLY A 72 -20.08 25.88 15.48
CA GLY A 72 -20.03 27.33 15.35
C GLY A 72 -19.85 27.79 13.91
N ALA A 73 -19.76 29.10 13.71
CA ALA A 73 -19.48 29.68 12.40
C ALA A 73 -18.09 29.22 11.88
N PRO A 74 -17.96 28.77 10.62
CA PRO A 74 -16.69 28.27 10.08
C PRO A 74 -15.49 29.19 10.31
N GLU A 75 -15.67 30.50 10.15
CA GLU A 75 -14.64 31.51 10.29
C GLU A 75 -14.18 31.71 11.75
N ALA A 76 -15.02 31.32 12.72
CA ALA A 76 -14.66 31.28 14.13
C ALA A 76 -13.94 29.97 14.49
N LEU A 77 -14.24 28.87 13.78
CA LEU A 77 -13.69 27.54 14.05
C LEU A 77 -12.28 27.34 13.51
N ALA A 78 -11.97 27.83 12.30
CA ALA A 78 -10.71 27.52 11.61
C ALA A 78 -9.97 28.77 11.11
N ARG A 79 -8.63 28.71 11.05
CA ARG A 79 -7.78 29.78 10.50
C ARG A 79 -7.95 29.86 8.98
N GLU A 80 -7.95 28.71 8.31
CA GLU A 80 -8.24 28.58 6.89
C GLU A 80 -9.62 27.92 6.69
N VAL A 81 -10.47 28.52 5.85
CA VAL A 81 -11.75 27.93 5.45
C VAL A 81 -11.76 27.81 3.93
N ILE A 82 -11.86 26.57 3.44
CA ILE A 82 -11.86 26.23 2.03
C ILE A 82 -13.26 25.75 1.66
N THR A 83 -13.90 26.39 0.68
CA THR A 83 -15.16 25.89 0.11
C THR A 83 -14.89 25.24 -1.23
N THR A 84 -15.33 24.00 -1.41
CA THR A 84 -15.11 23.23 -2.65
C THR A 84 -16.26 22.28 -2.91
N ASP A 85 -16.30 21.73 -4.12
CA ASP A 85 -17.22 20.70 -4.58
C ASP A 85 -16.44 19.40 -4.90
N GLY A 86 -17.17 18.37 -5.33
CA GLY A 86 -16.61 17.05 -5.61
C GLY A 86 -16.60 16.15 -4.37
N TRP A 87 -15.63 15.24 -4.31
CA TRP A 87 -15.53 14.24 -3.25
C TRP A 87 -14.19 14.30 -2.53
N ILE A 88 -14.18 13.94 -1.25
CA ILE A 88 -12.95 13.77 -0.46
C ILE A 88 -12.89 12.35 0.07
N THR A 89 -11.73 11.72 -0.06
CA THR A 89 -11.41 10.40 0.53
C THR A 89 -10.22 10.56 1.48
N PRO A 90 -9.94 9.55 2.33
CA PRO A 90 -8.61 9.41 2.90
C PRO A 90 -7.54 9.42 1.81
N GLY A 91 -6.34 9.86 2.18
CA GLY A 91 -5.16 9.73 1.35
C GLY A 91 -4.97 8.28 0.92
N LEU A 92 -4.66 8.05 -0.35
CA LEU A 92 -4.38 6.68 -0.79
C LEU A 92 -3.05 6.22 -0.18
N VAL A 93 -2.95 4.91 0.03
CA VAL A 93 -1.77 4.23 0.58
C VAL A 93 -1.35 3.17 -0.43
N ASP A 94 -0.17 3.33 -1.01
CA ASP A 94 0.44 2.29 -1.86
C ASP A 94 1.31 1.40 -0.99
N CYS A 95 0.80 0.22 -0.61
CA CYS A 95 1.42 -0.63 0.41
C CYS A 95 2.46 -1.63 -0.11
N HIS A 96 2.77 -1.57 -1.41
CA HIS A 96 3.76 -2.45 -2.05
C HIS A 96 4.37 -1.79 -3.29
N THR A 97 5.62 -1.32 -3.20
CA THR A 97 6.37 -0.84 -4.38
C THR A 97 7.85 -1.22 -4.32
N HIS A 98 8.49 -1.30 -5.49
CA HIS A 98 9.95 -1.35 -5.65
C HIS A 98 10.40 -0.08 -6.36
N LEU A 99 9.92 1.07 -5.89
CA LEU A 99 10.00 2.35 -6.61
C LEU A 99 11.43 2.88 -6.79
N VAL A 100 12.34 2.47 -5.91
CA VAL A 100 13.76 2.85 -5.94
C VAL A 100 14.51 1.89 -6.84
N PHE A 101 14.87 2.34 -8.05
CA PHE A 101 15.69 1.61 -9.00
C PHE A 101 16.30 2.56 -10.03
N ALA A 102 17.32 2.08 -10.72
CA ALA A 102 17.96 2.80 -11.82
C ALA A 102 17.67 2.13 -13.17
N GLY A 103 17.62 2.93 -14.23
CA GLY A 103 17.31 2.49 -15.58
C GLY A 103 15.84 2.09 -15.76
N ASP A 104 15.58 1.32 -16.81
CA ASP A 104 14.29 0.72 -17.12
C ASP A 104 14.49 -0.62 -17.84
N ARG A 105 13.39 -1.36 -18.05
CA ARG A 105 13.40 -2.63 -18.80
C ARG A 105 12.53 -2.54 -20.06
N ALA A 106 12.37 -1.35 -20.64
CA ALA A 106 11.55 -1.15 -21.84
C ALA A 106 12.12 -1.91 -23.05
N ARG A 107 13.45 -1.95 -23.19
CA ARG A 107 14.10 -2.72 -24.26
C ARG A 107 13.86 -4.22 -24.13
N GLU A 108 13.88 -4.74 -22.90
CA GLU A 108 13.54 -6.14 -22.67
C GLU A 108 12.09 -6.43 -23.03
N PHE A 109 11.16 -5.54 -22.64
CA PHE A 109 9.76 -5.64 -23.02
C PHE A 109 9.57 -5.64 -24.54
N GLU A 110 10.28 -4.78 -25.27
CA GLU A 110 10.30 -4.77 -26.74
C GLU A 110 10.77 -6.11 -27.31
N LEU A 111 11.89 -6.66 -26.82
CA LEU A 111 12.42 -7.95 -27.27
C LEU A 111 11.44 -9.11 -27.02
N ARG A 112 10.79 -9.14 -25.85
CA ARG A 112 9.74 -10.13 -25.54
C ARG A 112 8.61 -10.07 -26.56
N LEU A 113 8.15 -8.87 -26.92
CA LEU A 113 7.09 -8.68 -27.92
C LEU A 113 7.53 -9.04 -29.35
N GLN A 114 8.83 -8.98 -29.64
CA GLN A 114 9.42 -9.44 -30.89
C GLN A 114 9.62 -10.96 -30.95
N GLY A 115 9.30 -11.68 -29.87
CA GLY A 115 9.37 -13.14 -29.81
C GLY A 115 10.69 -13.70 -29.28
N ALA A 116 11.54 -12.89 -28.65
CA ALA A 116 12.75 -13.37 -28.00
C ALA A 116 12.41 -14.33 -26.86
N SER A 117 13.13 -15.44 -26.79
CA SER A 117 13.07 -16.39 -25.68
C SER A 117 13.66 -15.79 -24.40
N TYR A 118 13.29 -16.36 -23.25
CA TYR A 118 13.84 -15.97 -21.95
C TYR A 118 15.38 -16.07 -21.92
N GLU A 119 15.95 -17.11 -22.53
CA GLU A 119 17.41 -17.28 -22.63
C GLU A 119 18.07 -16.17 -23.45
N GLU A 120 17.48 -15.76 -24.57
CA GLU A 120 18.00 -14.66 -25.39
C GLU A 120 17.94 -13.33 -24.66
N ILE A 121 16.87 -13.09 -23.92
CA ILE A 121 16.72 -11.90 -23.06
C ILE A 121 17.76 -11.89 -21.95
N ALA A 122 17.96 -13.01 -21.26
CA ALA A 122 18.97 -13.13 -20.21
C ALA A 122 20.39 -12.93 -20.78
N ARG A 123 20.70 -13.52 -21.94
CA ARG A 123 21.99 -13.30 -22.64
C ARG A 123 22.20 -11.87 -23.11
N ALA A 124 21.11 -11.15 -23.41
CA ALA A 124 21.15 -9.73 -23.75
C ALA A 124 21.26 -8.81 -22.52
N GLY A 125 21.46 -9.37 -21.32
CA GLY A 125 21.54 -8.61 -20.08
C GLY A 125 20.18 -8.10 -19.59
N GLY A 126 19.09 -8.84 -19.86
CA GLY A 126 17.76 -8.57 -19.30
C GLY A 126 17.55 -9.25 -17.94
N GLY A 127 16.31 -9.26 -17.45
CA GLY A 127 15.96 -9.87 -16.17
C GLY A 127 16.14 -8.94 -14.97
N ILE A 128 15.98 -9.47 -13.76
CA ILE A 128 16.21 -8.70 -12.53
C ILE A 128 17.65 -8.22 -12.39
N LEU A 129 18.62 -9.03 -12.85
CA LEU A 129 20.04 -8.72 -12.74
C LEU A 129 20.45 -7.44 -13.48
N SER A 130 19.75 -7.10 -14.57
CA SER A 130 19.97 -5.83 -15.29
C SER A 130 19.68 -4.61 -14.43
N THR A 131 18.61 -4.69 -13.63
CA THR A 131 18.24 -3.65 -12.67
C THR A 131 19.23 -3.62 -11.52
N VAL A 132 19.69 -4.78 -11.06
CA VAL A 132 20.69 -4.90 -10.00
C VAL A 132 22.00 -4.22 -10.40
N GLU A 133 22.51 -4.52 -11.60
CA GLU A 133 23.70 -3.89 -12.15
C GLU A 133 23.56 -2.38 -12.26
N ALA A 134 22.40 -1.88 -12.75
CA ALA A 134 22.12 -0.46 -12.84
C ALA A 134 22.09 0.24 -11.47
N VAL A 135 21.45 -0.38 -10.46
CA VAL A 135 21.39 0.16 -9.09
C VAL A 135 22.77 0.18 -8.45
N ARG A 136 23.54 -0.92 -8.56
CA ARG A 136 24.90 -1.01 -8.02
C ARG A 136 25.82 0.06 -8.61
N ALA A 137 25.65 0.39 -9.90
CA ALA A 137 26.43 1.40 -10.60
C ALA A 137 26.05 2.87 -10.28
N CYS A 138 24.87 3.13 -9.71
CA CYS A 138 24.43 4.48 -9.36
C CYS A 138 24.85 4.87 -7.94
N ASP A 139 25.29 6.11 -7.72
CA ASP A 139 25.35 6.67 -6.38
C ASP A 139 23.95 7.01 -5.82
N GLU A 140 23.89 7.44 -4.56
CA GLU A 140 22.64 7.72 -3.85
C GLU A 140 21.85 8.88 -4.50
N ASP A 141 22.53 9.93 -4.95
CA ASP A 141 21.89 11.12 -5.53
C ASP A 141 21.31 10.82 -6.91
N GLU A 142 22.04 10.06 -7.73
CA GLU A 142 21.57 9.62 -9.04
C GLU A 142 20.38 8.66 -8.91
N LEU A 143 20.46 7.71 -7.96
CA LEU A 143 19.36 6.78 -7.69
C LEU A 143 18.10 7.53 -7.20
N LEU A 144 18.27 8.54 -6.34
CA LEU A 144 17.17 9.41 -5.92
C LEU A 144 16.60 10.18 -7.12
N ARG A 145 17.44 10.81 -7.93
CA ARG A 145 17.04 11.61 -9.09
C ARG A 145 16.21 10.78 -10.08
N GLN A 146 16.59 9.52 -10.30
CA GLN A 146 15.83 8.61 -11.18
C GLN A 146 14.53 8.12 -10.53
N SER A 147 14.45 8.05 -9.20
CA SER A 147 13.29 7.52 -8.47
C SER A 147 12.20 8.55 -8.19
N LEU A 148 12.57 9.82 -7.96
CA LEU A 148 11.63 10.90 -7.64
C LEU A 148 10.48 11.08 -8.65
N PRO A 149 10.68 10.99 -9.98
CA PRO A 149 9.58 11.12 -10.94
C PRO A 149 8.45 10.11 -10.71
N ARG A 150 8.79 8.87 -10.31
CA ARG A 150 7.80 7.82 -10.03
C ARG A 150 7.01 8.12 -8.77
N ALA A 151 7.68 8.53 -7.70
CA ALA A 151 7.02 8.89 -6.44
C ALA A 151 6.11 10.12 -6.62
N ARG A 152 6.54 11.11 -7.41
CA ARG A 152 5.72 12.27 -7.77
C ARG A 152 4.47 11.88 -8.56
N ALA A 153 4.57 10.91 -9.47
CA ALA A 153 3.41 10.42 -10.22
C ALA A 153 2.37 9.76 -9.29
N LEU A 154 2.81 8.89 -8.36
CA LEU A 154 1.91 8.27 -7.38
C LEU A 154 1.27 9.30 -6.44
N LEU A 155 2.05 10.27 -5.98
CA LEU A 155 1.55 11.39 -5.17
C LEU A 155 0.54 12.25 -5.93
N ALA A 156 0.79 12.55 -7.21
CA ALA A 156 -0.15 13.26 -8.07
C ALA A 156 -1.46 12.48 -8.30
N ASP A 157 -1.41 11.14 -8.24
CA ASP A 157 -2.59 10.28 -8.29
C ASP A 157 -3.21 9.99 -6.90
N GLY A 158 -2.82 10.76 -5.88
CA GLY A 158 -3.45 10.78 -4.56
C GLY A 158 -2.81 9.91 -3.48
N ALA A 159 -1.66 9.28 -3.75
CA ALA A 159 -0.92 8.54 -2.73
C ALA A 159 -0.25 9.49 -1.72
N THR A 160 -0.63 9.37 -0.45
CA THR A 160 -0.06 10.15 0.66
C THR A 160 0.94 9.35 1.49
N THR A 161 0.89 8.02 1.34
CA THR A 161 1.81 7.08 1.99
C THR A 161 2.26 6.05 0.96
N LEU A 162 3.56 5.80 0.90
CA LEU A 162 4.18 4.77 0.06
C LEU A 162 4.95 3.78 0.94
N GLU A 163 4.82 2.50 0.65
CA GLU A 163 5.83 1.51 1.02
C GLU A 163 6.84 1.37 -0.12
N ILE A 164 8.13 1.34 0.21
CA ILE A 164 9.23 1.22 -0.74
C ILE A 164 10.17 0.12 -0.25
N LYS A 165 10.35 -0.89 -1.08
CA LYS A 165 11.23 -2.04 -0.83
C LYS A 165 12.64 -1.78 -1.38
N SER A 166 13.63 -2.38 -0.73
CA SER A 166 14.96 -2.60 -1.33
C SER A 166 14.92 -3.82 -2.28
N GLY A 167 16.01 -4.57 -2.45
CA GLY A 167 16.00 -5.83 -3.22
C GLY A 167 16.50 -5.73 -4.66
N TYR A 168 17.00 -4.57 -5.09
CA TYR A 168 17.81 -4.45 -6.32
C TYR A 168 19.28 -4.14 -6.01
N GLY A 169 19.70 -4.17 -4.75
CA GLY A 169 21.11 -4.12 -4.37
C GLY A 169 21.73 -5.50 -4.38
N LEU A 170 21.08 -6.46 -3.71
CA LEU A 170 21.56 -7.84 -3.51
C LEU A 170 22.98 -7.94 -2.91
N ASP A 171 23.47 -6.86 -2.33
CA ASP A 171 24.68 -6.72 -1.54
C ASP A 171 24.42 -5.68 -0.43
N PHE A 172 25.28 -5.63 0.58
CA PHE A 172 25.06 -4.72 1.71
C PHE A 172 24.95 -3.24 1.26
N GLU A 173 25.86 -2.79 0.40
CA GLU A 173 25.97 -1.38 0.00
C GLU A 173 24.78 -0.92 -0.86
N GLY A 174 24.31 -1.77 -1.77
CA GLY A 174 23.15 -1.50 -2.61
C GLY A 174 21.87 -1.48 -1.80
N GLU A 175 21.66 -2.46 -0.91
CA GLU A 175 20.48 -2.50 -0.04
C GLU A 175 20.44 -1.29 0.90
N HIS A 176 21.57 -0.95 1.52
CA HIS A 176 21.72 0.24 2.35
C HIS A 176 21.39 1.53 1.59
N ARG A 177 21.97 1.71 0.40
CA ARG A 177 21.73 2.88 -0.46
C ARG A 177 20.26 3.00 -0.85
N MET A 178 19.61 1.91 -1.24
CA MET A 178 18.20 1.92 -1.62
C MET A 178 17.29 2.37 -0.46
N LEU A 179 17.51 1.83 0.73
CA LEU A 179 16.72 2.20 1.92
C LEU A 179 16.93 3.68 2.30
N ARG A 180 18.15 4.19 2.19
CA ARG A 180 18.45 5.62 2.40
C ARG A 180 17.74 6.51 1.37
N VAL A 181 17.78 6.14 0.09
CA VAL A 181 17.03 6.85 -0.97
C VAL A 181 15.53 6.83 -0.67
N ALA A 182 14.97 5.70 -0.23
CA ALA A 182 13.56 5.60 0.14
C ALA A 182 13.20 6.59 1.26
N ARG A 183 14.02 6.71 2.31
CA ARG A 183 13.84 7.73 3.38
C ARG A 183 13.90 9.16 2.82
N ARG A 184 14.88 9.46 1.97
CA ARG A 184 15.03 10.78 1.33
C ARG A 184 13.85 11.15 0.44
N ILE A 185 13.21 10.19 -0.23
CA ILE A 185 11.97 10.44 -1.00
C ILE A 185 10.85 10.95 -0.08
N GLY A 186 10.70 10.37 1.11
CA GLY A 186 9.72 10.81 2.10
C GLY A 186 9.98 12.24 2.56
N GLU A 187 11.24 12.58 2.82
CA GLU A 187 11.66 13.93 3.22
C GLU A 187 11.43 14.96 2.09
N GLU A 188 11.85 14.66 0.87
CA GLU A 188 11.79 15.56 -0.28
C GLU A 188 10.34 15.86 -0.71
N LEU A 189 9.45 14.88 -0.59
CA LEU A 189 8.05 15.01 -1.01
C LEU A 189 7.07 15.34 0.12
N GLY A 190 7.52 15.24 1.38
CA GLY A 190 6.64 15.41 2.55
C GLY A 190 5.57 14.32 2.67
N ILE A 191 5.83 13.12 2.16
CA ILE A 191 4.90 11.97 2.20
C ILE A 191 5.31 10.98 3.29
N GLY A 192 4.37 10.15 3.76
CA GLY A 192 4.72 9.01 4.58
C GLY A 192 5.47 7.94 3.77
N VAL A 193 6.67 7.55 4.17
CA VAL A 193 7.37 6.39 3.57
C VAL A 193 7.60 5.30 4.62
N ARG A 194 7.17 4.09 4.29
CA ARG A 194 7.57 2.86 4.98
C ARG A 194 8.61 2.11 4.14
N THR A 195 9.67 1.66 4.79
CA THR A 195 10.82 1.01 4.16
C THR A 195 10.82 -0.47 4.51
N THR A 196 10.97 -1.30 3.49
CA THR A 196 10.93 -2.75 3.64
C THR A 196 12.24 -3.34 3.12
N TYR A 197 12.95 -4.08 3.98
CA TYR A 197 14.18 -4.77 3.60
C TYR A 197 13.86 -6.04 2.82
N LEU A 198 14.27 -6.09 1.55
CA LEU A 198 13.99 -7.19 0.61
C LEU A 198 15.28 -7.72 -0.03
N ALA A 199 16.39 -7.86 0.71
CA ALA A 199 17.61 -8.44 0.10
C ALA A 199 17.40 -9.89 -0.39
N ALA A 200 16.47 -10.63 0.20
CA ALA A 200 16.02 -11.94 -0.29
C ALA A 200 15.03 -11.82 -1.48
N HIS A 201 15.34 -10.97 -2.47
CA HIS A 201 14.53 -10.81 -3.69
C HIS A 201 14.91 -11.80 -4.79
N ALA A 202 16.22 -11.98 -4.99
CA ALA A 202 16.78 -12.91 -5.96
C ALA A 202 18.19 -13.31 -5.54
N LEU A 203 18.70 -14.39 -6.12
CA LEU A 203 20.07 -14.84 -5.90
C LEU A 203 21.04 -14.06 -6.80
N PRO A 204 21.96 -13.24 -6.24
CA PRO A 204 22.95 -12.54 -7.05
C PRO A 204 23.95 -13.52 -7.69
N ALA A 205 24.59 -13.10 -8.79
CA ALA A 205 25.41 -13.96 -9.64
C ALA A 205 26.62 -14.56 -8.89
N GLU A 206 27.21 -13.80 -7.97
CA GLU A 206 28.33 -14.20 -7.11
C GLU A 206 27.99 -15.33 -6.12
N TYR A 207 26.70 -15.56 -5.84
CA TYR A 207 26.21 -16.65 -4.98
C TYR A 207 25.51 -17.77 -5.77
N ARG A 208 25.77 -17.91 -7.07
CA ARG A 208 25.20 -19.00 -7.88
C ARG A 208 25.43 -20.35 -7.20
N GLU A 209 24.36 -21.14 -7.05
CA GLU A 209 24.33 -22.44 -6.35
C GLU A 209 24.66 -22.38 -4.84
N GLN A 210 24.76 -21.19 -4.26
CA GLN A 210 25.12 -20.95 -2.86
C GLN A 210 24.04 -20.10 -2.15
N ALA A 211 22.76 -20.38 -2.43
CA ALA A 211 21.64 -19.63 -1.89
C ALA A 211 21.61 -19.57 -0.36
N ASP A 212 21.98 -20.66 0.32
CA ASP A 212 22.02 -20.67 1.78
C ASP A 212 23.11 -19.76 2.37
N ALA A 213 24.25 -19.63 1.69
CA ALA A 213 25.31 -18.71 2.09
C ALA A 213 24.90 -17.25 1.86
N TYR A 214 24.17 -16.96 0.78
CA TYR A 214 23.59 -15.64 0.56
C TYR A 214 22.57 -15.27 1.65
N ILE A 215 21.71 -16.21 2.05
CA ILE A 215 20.75 -15.98 3.13
C ILE A 215 21.44 -15.70 4.47
N GLU A 216 22.61 -16.27 4.72
CA GLU A 216 23.42 -15.94 5.91
C GLU A 216 23.85 -14.48 5.92
N GLU A 217 24.30 -13.96 4.78
CA GLU A 217 24.64 -12.55 4.62
C GLU A 217 23.42 -11.65 4.79
N VAL A 218 22.29 -11.97 4.14
CA VAL A 218 21.02 -11.25 4.26
C VAL A 218 20.61 -11.10 5.73
N VAL A 219 20.74 -12.18 6.51
CA VAL A 219 20.45 -12.19 7.95
C VAL A 219 21.47 -11.36 8.74
N GLN A 220 22.75 -11.42 8.40
CA GLN A 220 23.81 -10.66 9.09
C GLN A 220 23.75 -9.15 8.84
N TRP A 221 23.26 -8.72 7.67
CA TRP A 221 23.13 -7.32 7.31
C TRP A 221 21.97 -6.63 8.04
N LEU A 222 20.87 -7.36 8.26
CA LEU A 222 19.62 -6.81 8.80
C LEU A 222 19.80 -6.03 10.13
N PRO A 223 20.48 -6.53 11.17
CA PRO A 223 20.69 -5.76 12.41
C PRO A 223 21.42 -4.43 12.21
N ARG A 224 22.34 -4.37 11.24
CA ARG A 224 23.11 -3.14 10.93
C ARG A 224 22.21 -2.09 10.30
N LEU A 225 21.42 -2.48 9.30
CA LEU A 225 20.46 -1.59 8.63
C LEU A 225 19.35 -1.12 9.60
N HIS A 226 18.86 -2.02 10.45
CA HIS A 226 17.86 -1.70 11.46
C HIS A 226 18.39 -0.71 12.51
N ALA A 227 19.63 -0.86 12.97
CA ALA A 227 20.26 0.06 13.91
C ALA A 227 20.38 1.50 13.39
N GLU A 228 20.38 1.69 12.06
CA GLU A 228 20.35 3.00 11.41
C GLU A 228 18.92 3.55 11.20
N GLY A 229 17.88 2.82 11.61
CA GLY A 229 16.48 3.23 11.42
C GLY A 229 15.98 3.07 9.97
N LEU A 230 16.68 2.27 9.15
CA LEU A 230 16.40 2.13 7.72
C LEU A 230 15.37 1.05 7.37
N VAL A 231 14.89 0.28 8.35
CA VAL A 231 14.01 -0.88 8.12
C VAL A 231 12.78 -0.79 9.01
N ASP A 232 11.60 -0.66 8.41
CA ASP A 232 10.30 -0.72 9.12
C ASP A 232 9.68 -2.13 9.05
N ALA A 233 10.01 -2.93 8.03
CA ALA A 233 9.56 -4.31 7.86
C ALA A 233 10.57 -5.14 7.06
N VAL A 234 10.46 -6.47 7.12
CA VAL A 234 11.31 -7.42 6.37
C VAL A 234 10.45 -8.24 5.41
N ASP A 235 10.96 -8.46 4.21
CA ASP A 235 10.29 -9.16 3.12
C ASP A 235 11.24 -10.15 2.43
N ALA A 236 10.67 -11.08 1.66
CA ALA A 236 11.39 -12.04 0.86
C ALA A 236 10.55 -12.51 -0.34
N PHE A 237 11.22 -12.99 -1.38
CA PHE A 237 10.56 -13.65 -2.50
C PHE A 237 10.56 -15.17 -2.32
N CYS A 238 9.46 -15.70 -1.78
CA CYS A 238 9.30 -17.12 -1.52
C CYS A 238 8.66 -17.82 -2.72
N GLU A 239 9.50 -18.33 -3.62
CA GLU A 239 9.07 -18.91 -4.89
C GLU A 239 10.11 -19.91 -5.40
N GLY A 240 9.72 -20.84 -6.29
CA GLY A 240 10.61 -21.85 -6.86
C GLY A 240 11.78 -21.25 -7.67
N ILE A 241 11.63 -20.02 -8.16
CA ILE A 241 12.68 -19.24 -8.82
C ILE A 241 13.35 -18.20 -7.90
N GLY A 242 12.92 -18.11 -6.65
CA GLY A 242 13.42 -17.21 -5.61
C GLY A 242 14.06 -18.00 -4.47
N PHE A 243 13.49 -17.89 -3.27
CA PHE A 243 13.93 -18.61 -2.08
C PHE A 243 12.90 -19.61 -1.57
N THR A 244 13.39 -20.68 -0.95
CA THR A 244 12.53 -21.72 -0.38
C THR A 244 11.86 -21.26 0.92
N PRO A 245 10.75 -21.90 1.36
CA PRO A 245 10.13 -21.60 2.66
C PRO A 245 11.11 -21.72 3.84
N THR A 246 12.03 -22.67 3.80
CA THR A 246 13.07 -22.85 4.83
C THR A 246 14.03 -21.66 4.87
N GLN A 247 14.44 -21.15 3.71
CA GLN A 247 15.32 -19.98 3.62
C GLN A 247 14.60 -18.71 4.07
N THR A 248 13.37 -18.50 3.60
CA THR A 248 12.50 -17.40 4.03
C THR A 248 12.30 -17.39 5.54
N ARG A 249 12.08 -18.56 6.16
CA ARG A 249 11.96 -18.70 7.62
C ARG A 249 13.20 -18.18 8.35
N ARG A 250 14.42 -18.43 7.85
CA ARG A 250 15.66 -17.91 8.47
C ARG A 250 15.69 -16.38 8.50
N VAL A 251 15.24 -15.74 7.42
CA VAL A 251 15.13 -14.28 7.32
C VAL A 251 14.08 -13.74 8.31
N PHE A 252 12.92 -14.39 8.40
CA PHE A 252 11.85 -14.00 9.33
C PHE A 252 12.23 -14.21 10.81
N GLU A 253 13.02 -15.24 11.12
CA GLU A 253 13.57 -15.44 12.46
C GLU A 253 14.51 -14.29 12.86
N ALA A 254 15.32 -13.79 11.92
CA ALA A 254 16.17 -12.63 12.14
C ALA A 254 15.34 -11.35 12.35
N ALA A 255 14.26 -11.15 11.59
CA ALA A 255 13.34 -10.04 11.77
C ALA A 255 12.66 -10.09 13.15
N ARG A 256 12.15 -11.27 13.55
CA ARG A 256 11.53 -11.49 14.86
C ARG A 256 12.49 -11.20 16.01
N ALA A 257 13.76 -11.55 15.88
CA ALA A 257 14.78 -11.25 16.89
C ALA A 257 15.02 -9.74 17.09
N LEU A 258 14.60 -8.91 16.13
CA LEU A 258 14.68 -7.44 16.16
C LEU A 258 13.32 -6.77 16.37
N ASP A 259 12.27 -7.54 16.66
CA ASP A 259 10.87 -7.05 16.76
C ASP A 259 10.39 -6.32 15.48
N LEU A 260 10.93 -6.73 14.33
CA LEU A 260 10.51 -6.21 13.04
C LEU A 260 9.34 -7.04 12.47
N PRO A 261 8.26 -6.40 12.00
CA PRO A 261 7.19 -7.12 11.33
C PRO A 261 7.67 -7.67 9.98
N VAL A 262 7.05 -8.77 9.54
CA VAL A 262 7.37 -9.43 8.28
C VAL A 262 6.24 -9.31 7.26
N LYS A 263 6.60 -9.40 5.99
CA LYS A 263 5.74 -9.43 4.80
C LYS A 263 6.31 -10.45 3.82
N LEU A 264 5.57 -10.86 2.79
CA LEU A 264 6.10 -11.81 1.80
C LEU A 264 5.48 -11.65 0.41
N HIS A 265 6.33 -11.63 -0.62
CA HIS A 265 5.92 -12.06 -1.96
C HIS A 265 5.67 -13.57 -1.95
N ALA A 266 4.39 -13.95 -1.95
CA ALA A 266 3.95 -15.30 -1.67
C ALA A 266 3.06 -15.84 -2.80
N ASP A 267 3.32 -17.10 -3.15
CA ASP A 267 2.48 -17.92 -4.03
C ASP A 267 2.11 -17.24 -5.36
N GLN A 268 3.04 -16.50 -5.96
CA GLN A 268 2.79 -15.76 -7.20
C GLN A 268 2.75 -16.70 -8.42
N LEU A 269 3.68 -17.64 -8.51
CA LEU A 269 3.86 -18.54 -9.66
C LEU A 269 3.63 -20.00 -9.30
N SER A 270 3.80 -20.36 -8.02
CA SER A 270 3.48 -21.69 -7.50
C SER A 270 3.06 -21.64 -6.04
N ASP A 271 2.31 -22.63 -5.56
CA ASP A 271 1.94 -22.70 -4.14
C ASP A 271 3.08 -23.33 -3.34
N LEU A 272 3.79 -22.52 -2.55
CA LEU A 272 4.79 -22.98 -1.60
C LEU A 272 4.32 -22.80 -0.15
N SER A 273 3.01 -22.55 0.04
CA SER A 273 2.42 -22.16 1.32
C SER A 273 3.08 -20.91 1.92
N GLY A 274 3.53 -19.99 1.07
CA GLY A 274 4.17 -18.74 1.49
C GLY A 274 3.21 -17.88 2.32
N ALA A 275 1.93 -17.82 1.92
CA ALA A 275 0.90 -17.12 2.67
C ALA A 275 0.67 -17.68 4.08
N ALA A 276 0.72 -19.02 4.25
CA ALA A 276 0.68 -19.64 5.58
C ALA A 276 1.95 -19.33 6.39
N LEU A 277 3.12 -19.34 5.75
CA LEU A 277 4.38 -19.00 6.41
C LEU A 277 4.35 -17.58 7.01
N VAL A 278 3.80 -16.58 6.31
CA VAL A 278 3.63 -15.23 6.88
C VAL A 278 2.71 -15.26 8.10
N ALA A 279 1.60 -16.00 8.02
CA ALA A 279 0.65 -16.12 9.11
C ALA A 279 1.27 -16.74 10.37
N GLU A 280 2.16 -17.73 10.23
CA GLU A 280 2.90 -18.31 11.36
C GLU A 280 3.75 -17.29 12.12
N PHE A 281 4.24 -16.26 11.44
CA PHE A 281 5.04 -15.19 12.03
C PHE A 281 4.19 -13.97 12.45
N GLY A 282 2.86 -14.04 12.32
CA GLY A 282 1.97 -12.90 12.57
C GLY A 282 2.29 -11.70 11.69
N GLY A 283 2.75 -11.96 10.45
CA GLY A 283 3.17 -10.92 9.52
C GLY A 283 2.04 -9.99 9.09
N LEU A 284 2.42 -8.85 8.50
CA LEU A 284 1.47 -7.80 8.11
C LEU A 284 0.67 -8.18 6.85
N SER A 285 1.37 -8.69 5.84
CA SER A 285 0.75 -9.03 4.56
C SER A 285 1.46 -10.16 3.83
N ALA A 286 0.68 -10.85 3.00
CA ALA A 286 1.18 -11.71 1.94
C ALA A 286 0.69 -11.13 0.61
N ASP A 287 1.58 -11.08 -0.37
CA ASP A 287 1.45 -10.26 -1.57
C ASP A 287 1.51 -11.18 -2.82
N HIS A 288 0.80 -10.82 -3.91
CA HIS A 288 0.53 -11.65 -5.10
C HIS A 288 -0.63 -12.67 -4.96
N LEU A 289 -0.36 -13.86 -4.43
CA LEU A 289 -1.34 -14.88 -4.01
C LEU A 289 -2.12 -15.60 -5.12
N GLU A 290 -1.71 -15.53 -6.39
CA GLU A 290 -2.38 -16.22 -7.50
C GLU A 290 -2.52 -17.74 -7.29
N HIS A 291 -1.54 -18.36 -6.62
CA HIS A 291 -1.50 -19.80 -6.37
C HIS A 291 -1.88 -20.22 -4.95
N THR A 292 -2.12 -19.28 -4.02
CA THR A 292 -2.40 -19.57 -2.62
C THR A 292 -3.55 -20.56 -2.43
N SER A 293 -3.32 -21.57 -1.58
CA SER A 293 -4.32 -22.57 -1.20
C SER A 293 -5.33 -22.06 -0.16
N GLU A 294 -6.47 -22.73 -0.12
CA GLU A 294 -7.53 -22.53 0.89
C GLU A 294 -7.00 -22.66 2.34
N GLU A 295 -6.04 -23.55 2.59
CA GLU A 295 -5.43 -23.73 3.91
C GLU A 295 -4.65 -22.48 4.32
N SER A 296 -3.83 -21.95 3.41
CA SER A 296 -3.12 -20.68 3.60
C SER A 296 -4.08 -19.50 3.79
N VAL A 297 -5.20 -19.45 3.06
CA VAL A 297 -6.23 -18.40 3.27
C VAL A 297 -6.78 -18.44 4.69
N ARG A 298 -7.08 -19.63 5.22
CA ARG A 298 -7.57 -19.79 6.61
C ARG A 298 -6.52 -19.38 7.63
N ALA A 299 -5.25 -19.71 7.38
CA ALA A 299 -4.14 -19.28 8.23
C ALA A 299 -4.02 -17.75 8.25
N MET A 300 -4.08 -17.10 7.08
CA MET A 300 -4.08 -15.64 6.95
C MET A 300 -5.24 -15.00 7.74
N ALA A 301 -6.45 -15.53 7.58
CA ALA A 301 -7.63 -15.04 8.30
C ALA A 301 -7.46 -15.12 9.82
N ALA A 302 -6.95 -16.25 10.32
CA ALA A 302 -6.73 -16.45 11.75
C ALA A 302 -5.65 -15.52 12.32
N ALA A 303 -4.58 -15.26 11.57
CA ALA A 303 -3.48 -14.38 11.99
C ALA A 303 -3.76 -12.89 11.69
N GLY A 304 -4.80 -12.58 10.92
CA GLY A 304 -5.15 -11.22 10.53
C GLY A 304 -4.23 -10.61 9.45
N VAL A 305 -3.53 -11.47 8.70
CA VAL A 305 -2.66 -11.10 7.56
C VAL A 305 -3.50 -10.50 6.43
N VAL A 306 -3.03 -9.40 5.86
CA VAL A 306 -3.69 -8.77 4.70
C VAL A 306 -3.25 -9.45 3.39
N ALA A 307 -4.19 -9.72 2.51
CA ALA A 307 -3.91 -10.14 1.14
C ALA A 307 -3.67 -8.92 0.25
N VAL A 308 -2.42 -8.68 -0.19
CA VAL A 308 -2.10 -7.56 -1.10
C VAL A 308 -2.16 -8.03 -2.54
N LEU A 309 -3.17 -7.56 -3.27
CA LEU A 309 -3.41 -7.90 -4.67
C LEU A 309 -2.64 -6.94 -5.59
N LEU A 310 -1.92 -7.50 -6.56
CA LEU A 310 -0.98 -6.77 -7.43
C LEU A 310 -1.41 -6.86 -8.91
N PRO A 311 -2.52 -6.19 -9.29
CA PRO A 311 -3.14 -6.36 -10.60
C PRO A 311 -2.28 -5.85 -11.77
N GLY A 312 -1.34 -4.93 -11.50
CA GLY A 312 -0.40 -4.45 -12.49
C GLY A 312 0.58 -5.55 -12.94
N ALA A 313 1.12 -6.33 -12.00
CA ALA A 313 2.00 -7.46 -12.30
C ALA A 313 1.23 -8.55 -13.05
N PHE A 314 0.06 -8.92 -12.55
CA PHE A 314 -0.86 -9.86 -13.21
C PHE A 314 -1.12 -9.47 -14.69
N HIS A 315 -1.40 -8.18 -14.93
CA HIS A 315 -1.68 -7.67 -16.27
C HIS A 315 -0.47 -7.77 -17.21
N VAL A 316 0.69 -7.27 -16.79
CA VAL A 316 1.89 -7.18 -17.63
C VAL A 316 2.48 -8.57 -17.91
N LEU A 317 2.44 -9.47 -16.92
CA LEU A 317 2.85 -10.86 -17.07
C LEU A 317 1.86 -11.69 -17.89
N ARG A 318 0.67 -11.15 -18.20
CA ARG A 318 -0.42 -11.83 -18.88
C ARG A 318 -0.83 -13.13 -18.16
N GLU A 319 -0.78 -13.09 -16.84
CA GLU A 319 -1.21 -14.20 -16.00
C GLU A 319 -2.71 -14.46 -16.22
N THR A 320 -3.11 -15.72 -16.08
CA THR A 320 -4.48 -16.19 -16.26
C THR A 320 -5.07 -16.76 -14.98
N ARG A 321 -4.23 -17.15 -14.03
CA ARG A 321 -4.65 -17.67 -12.73
C ARG A 321 -4.95 -16.53 -11.76
N LEU A 322 -6.22 -16.45 -11.36
CA LEU A 322 -6.67 -15.46 -10.38
C LEU A 322 -6.29 -15.88 -8.96
N PRO A 323 -5.96 -14.92 -8.06
CA PRO A 323 -5.93 -15.18 -6.62
C PRO A 323 -7.26 -15.77 -6.12
N PRO A 324 -7.30 -16.45 -4.96
CA PRO A 324 -8.50 -17.10 -4.43
C PRO A 324 -9.49 -16.10 -3.80
N LEU A 325 -9.95 -15.12 -4.58
CA LEU A 325 -10.74 -13.96 -4.13
C LEU A 325 -12.06 -14.34 -3.44
N ALA A 326 -12.72 -15.41 -3.89
CA ALA A 326 -13.93 -15.91 -3.25
C ALA A 326 -13.64 -16.44 -1.84
N SER A 327 -12.52 -17.14 -1.68
CA SER A 327 -12.07 -17.67 -0.39
C SER A 327 -11.64 -16.54 0.56
N PHE A 328 -10.92 -15.52 0.07
CA PHE A 328 -10.60 -14.34 0.87
C PHE A 328 -11.87 -13.68 1.45
N ARG A 329 -12.91 -13.52 0.63
CA ARG A 329 -14.20 -12.97 1.09
C ARG A 329 -14.90 -13.89 2.08
N GLU A 330 -14.95 -15.19 1.81
CA GLU A 330 -15.59 -16.19 2.67
C GLU A 330 -14.97 -16.21 4.08
N HIS A 331 -13.65 -16.13 4.17
CA HIS A 331 -12.92 -16.16 5.45
C HIS A 331 -12.67 -14.77 6.07
N GLY A 332 -13.12 -13.70 5.41
CA GLY A 332 -12.94 -12.34 5.90
C GLY A 332 -11.49 -11.83 5.88
N VAL A 333 -10.66 -12.34 4.97
CA VAL A 333 -9.30 -11.83 4.75
C VAL A 333 -9.40 -10.44 4.12
N ALA A 334 -8.77 -9.45 4.76
CA ALA A 334 -8.70 -8.09 4.21
C ALA A 334 -7.90 -8.10 2.91
N MET A 335 -8.44 -7.50 1.85
CA MET A 335 -7.77 -7.37 0.56
C MET A 335 -7.28 -5.94 0.36
N ALA A 336 -5.97 -5.74 0.23
CA ALA A 336 -5.36 -4.49 -0.17
C ALA A 336 -5.03 -4.50 -1.67
N ILE A 337 -4.83 -3.31 -2.24
CA ILE A 337 -4.38 -3.14 -3.62
C ILE A 337 -3.17 -2.22 -3.59
N ALA A 338 -2.17 -2.58 -4.37
CA ALA A 338 -0.98 -1.76 -4.57
C ALA A 338 -0.56 -1.77 -6.04
N THR A 339 0.32 -0.84 -6.41
CA THR A 339 0.79 -0.74 -7.79
C THR A 339 1.80 -1.83 -8.15
N ASP A 340 2.54 -2.35 -7.16
CA ASP A 340 3.77 -3.09 -7.39
C ASP A 340 4.75 -2.31 -8.27
N CYS A 341 4.80 -0.97 -8.14
CA CYS A 341 5.63 -0.15 -9.03
C CYS A 341 7.08 -0.64 -9.08
N ASN A 342 7.47 -1.26 -10.19
CA ASN A 342 8.78 -1.88 -10.39
C ASN A 342 9.13 -1.90 -11.90
N PRO A 343 10.42 -2.01 -12.27
CA PRO A 343 10.83 -1.90 -13.66
C PRO A 343 10.45 -3.09 -14.53
N GLY A 344 10.20 -4.27 -13.95
CA GLY A 344 10.15 -5.54 -14.68
C GLY A 344 8.75 -6.09 -14.93
N THR A 345 7.95 -6.18 -13.87
CA THR A 345 6.65 -6.85 -13.87
C THR A 345 5.51 -5.87 -13.69
N SER A 346 5.71 -4.71 -13.06
CA SER A 346 4.67 -3.68 -13.02
C SER A 346 5.22 -2.25 -13.11
N PRO A 347 5.52 -1.76 -14.33
CA PRO A 347 5.84 -0.35 -14.55
C PRO A 347 4.58 0.55 -14.45
N LEU A 348 3.86 0.44 -13.33
CA LEU A 348 2.59 1.09 -13.05
C LEU A 348 2.79 2.29 -12.11
N LEU A 349 2.43 3.49 -12.57
CA LEU A 349 2.64 4.76 -11.87
C LEU A 349 1.33 5.44 -11.42
N SER A 350 0.27 4.65 -11.22
CA SER A 350 -1.04 5.13 -10.80
C SER A 350 -1.74 4.07 -9.95
N LEU A 351 -2.02 4.43 -8.70
CA LEU A 351 -2.74 3.55 -7.77
C LEU A 351 -4.22 3.47 -8.14
N ARG A 352 -4.80 4.53 -8.71
CA ARG A 352 -6.15 4.44 -9.30
C ARG A 352 -6.21 3.47 -10.46
N GLN A 353 -5.19 3.45 -11.32
CA GLN A 353 -5.12 2.48 -12.39
C GLN A 353 -4.94 1.05 -11.84
N ALA A 354 -4.24 0.86 -10.72
CA ALA A 354 -4.22 -0.43 -10.01
C ALA A 354 -5.63 -0.83 -9.52
N ILE A 355 -6.39 0.10 -8.91
CA ILE A 355 -7.79 -0.13 -8.51
C ILE A 355 -8.64 -0.53 -9.73
N GLN A 356 -8.51 0.18 -10.84
CA GLN A 356 -9.24 -0.10 -12.07
C GLN A 356 -8.91 -1.50 -12.63
N LEU A 357 -7.63 -1.88 -12.63
CA LEU A 357 -7.19 -3.20 -13.08
C LEU A 357 -7.71 -4.30 -12.15
N ALA A 358 -7.73 -4.09 -10.83
CA ALA A 358 -8.35 -5.02 -9.89
C ALA A 358 -9.87 -5.16 -10.14
N CYS A 359 -10.57 -4.06 -10.44
CA CYS A 359 -11.98 -4.15 -10.81
C CYS A 359 -12.20 -4.98 -12.08
N THR A 360 -11.30 -4.83 -13.07
CA THR A 360 -11.45 -5.46 -14.39
C THR A 360 -11.01 -6.94 -14.39
N HIS A 361 -9.82 -7.23 -13.88
CA HIS A 361 -9.26 -8.59 -13.88
C HIS A 361 -9.78 -9.42 -12.70
N PHE A 362 -9.78 -8.83 -11.50
CA PHE A 362 -10.11 -9.53 -10.26
C PHE A 362 -11.60 -9.40 -9.89
N ARG A 363 -12.38 -8.62 -10.64
CA ARG A 363 -13.82 -8.40 -10.35
C ARG A 363 -14.07 -7.91 -8.93
N LEU A 364 -13.13 -7.14 -8.36
CA LEU A 364 -13.41 -6.35 -7.18
C LEU A 364 -14.40 -5.26 -7.53
N THR A 365 -15.24 -4.88 -6.58
CA THR A 365 -16.07 -3.69 -6.71
C THR A 365 -15.20 -2.43 -6.55
N PRO A 366 -15.59 -1.27 -7.12
CA PRO A 366 -14.87 -0.01 -6.86
C PRO A 366 -14.77 0.34 -5.37
N GLN A 367 -15.74 -0.10 -4.55
CA GLN A 367 -15.69 0.08 -3.10
C GLN A 367 -14.60 -0.79 -2.45
N GLU A 368 -14.55 -2.09 -2.78
CA GLU A 368 -13.45 -2.97 -2.34
C GLU A 368 -12.11 -2.41 -2.79
N GLY A 369 -12.05 -1.87 -4.01
CA GLY A 369 -10.85 -1.28 -4.56
C GLY A 369 -10.37 -0.05 -3.80
N LEU A 370 -11.26 0.91 -3.54
CA LEU A 370 -10.92 2.11 -2.77
C LEU A 370 -10.55 1.77 -1.32
N ARG A 371 -11.28 0.85 -0.67
CA ARG A 371 -10.94 0.34 0.67
C ARG A 371 -9.60 -0.40 0.67
N GLY A 372 -9.32 -1.12 -0.41
CA GLY A 372 -8.06 -1.82 -0.66
C GLY A 372 -6.86 -0.89 -0.69
N ALA A 373 -7.01 0.28 -1.32
CA ALA A 373 -5.98 1.31 -1.45
C ALA A 373 -5.96 2.34 -0.29
N THR A 374 -6.74 2.13 0.77
CA THR A 374 -6.82 3.04 1.93
C THR A 374 -6.76 2.26 3.24
N VAL A 375 -7.90 1.80 3.77
CA VAL A 375 -8.02 1.10 5.06
C VAL A 375 -7.16 -0.17 5.09
N ASN A 376 -7.30 -1.02 4.07
CA ASN A 376 -6.61 -2.31 4.06
C ASN A 376 -5.12 -2.14 3.74
N ALA A 377 -4.75 -1.20 2.87
CA ALA A 377 -3.35 -0.85 2.61
C ALA A 377 -2.66 -0.25 3.85
N ALA A 378 -3.34 0.60 4.63
CA ALA A 378 -2.82 1.08 5.91
C ALA A 378 -2.60 -0.08 6.89
N ARG A 379 -3.55 -1.02 6.97
CA ARG A 379 -3.42 -2.24 7.78
C ARG A 379 -2.25 -3.13 7.33
N ALA A 380 -2.03 -3.28 6.02
CA ALA A 380 -0.90 -4.04 5.46
C ALA A 380 0.47 -3.43 5.81
N LEU A 381 0.49 -2.20 6.33
CA LEU A 381 1.69 -1.51 6.82
C LEU A 381 1.71 -1.36 8.35
N GLY A 382 0.74 -1.95 9.08
CA GLY A 382 0.62 -1.79 10.53
C GLY A 382 0.22 -0.38 10.98
N LEU A 383 -0.43 0.40 10.10
CA LEU A 383 -0.79 1.81 10.37
C LEU A 383 -2.26 1.92 10.76
N GLY A 384 -2.51 2.29 12.03
CA GLY A 384 -3.86 2.56 12.57
C GLY A 384 -4.25 4.04 12.59
N ASP A 385 -3.36 4.94 12.19
CA ASP A 385 -3.51 6.39 12.29
C ASP A 385 -4.04 7.05 10.99
N ARG A 386 -4.32 6.26 9.95
CA ARG A 386 -4.74 6.72 8.61
C ARG A 386 -5.57 5.68 7.88
N GLY A 387 -6.01 6.01 6.66
CA GLY A 387 -6.78 5.12 5.79
C GLY A 387 -8.30 5.28 5.92
N ALA A 388 -8.78 6.05 6.90
CA ALA A 388 -10.16 6.49 7.04
C ALA A 388 -10.22 7.97 7.45
N LEU A 389 -11.34 8.65 7.19
CA LEU A 389 -11.61 9.99 7.69
C LEU A 389 -12.34 9.84 9.02
N ARG A 390 -11.58 9.79 10.12
CA ARG A 390 -12.10 9.67 11.48
C ARG A 390 -11.42 10.70 12.39
N VAL A 391 -12.16 11.27 13.33
CA VAL A 391 -11.57 12.16 14.35
C VAL A 391 -10.41 11.46 15.06
N GLY A 392 -9.30 12.17 15.20
CA GLY A 392 -8.05 11.68 15.80
C GLY A 392 -7.10 11.00 14.81
N MET A 393 -7.52 10.67 13.59
CA MET A 393 -6.62 10.20 12.54
C MET A 393 -5.87 11.36 11.89
N ARG A 394 -4.78 11.06 11.18
CA ARG A 394 -4.03 12.03 10.40
C ARG A 394 -4.93 12.70 9.36
N ALA A 395 -4.75 14.01 9.18
CA ALA A 395 -5.39 14.79 8.14
C ALA A 395 -4.70 14.56 6.77
N ASP A 396 -4.61 13.29 6.38
CA ASP A 396 -4.11 12.84 5.07
C ASP A 396 -5.33 12.53 4.19
N PHE A 397 -5.61 13.38 3.20
CA PHE A 397 -6.82 13.26 2.37
C PHE A 397 -6.62 13.82 0.96
N VAL A 398 -7.48 13.40 0.04
CA VAL A 398 -7.47 13.86 -1.37
C VAL A 398 -8.84 14.42 -1.72
N ARG A 399 -8.86 15.60 -2.34
CA ARG A 399 -10.07 16.13 -2.99
C ARG A 399 -10.05 15.72 -4.45
N TRP A 400 -11.16 15.16 -4.93
CA TRP A 400 -11.32 14.60 -6.26
C TRP A 400 -12.33 15.38 -7.10
N LYS A 401 -12.02 15.53 -8.39
CA LYS A 401 -12.88 16.12 -9.43
C LYS A 401 -13.84 15.05 -10.00
N ILE A 402 -14.64 14.44 -9.13
CA ILE A 402 -15.58 13.34 -9.49
C ILE A 402 -16.97 13.64 -8.93
N HIS A 403 -17.98 12.93 -9.44
CA HIS A 403 -19.36 12.98 -8.97
C HIS A 403 -19.72 11.83 -8.03
N HIS A 404 -18.97 10.73 -8.05
CA HIS A 404 -19.14 9.59 -7.13
C HIS A 404 -17.82 8.81 -6.92
N PRO A 405 -17.53 8.25 -5.72
CA PRO A 405 -16.27 7.54 -5.44
C PRO A 405 -15.96 6.36 -6.37
N ALA A 406 -16.99 5.71 -6.90
CA ALA A 406 -16.84 4.61 -7.86
C ALA A 406 -16.05 5.02 -9.12
N GLU A 407 -16.03 6.30 -9.47
CA GLU A 407 -15.27 6.82 -10.61
C GLU A 407 -13.75 6.61 -10.48
N LEU A 408 -13.24 6.48 -9.24
CA LEU A 408 -11.82 6.26 -8.97
C LEU A 408 -11.33 4.90 -9.48
N GLY A 409 -12.21 3.89 -9.55
CA GLY A 409 -11.95 2.57 -10.12
C GLY A 409 -12.56 2.36 -11.52
N TYR A 410 -13.16 3.39 -12.11
CA TYR A 410 -13.81 3.32 -13.43
C TYR A 410 -12.94 3.94 -14.52
N TRP A 411 -12.51 5.19 -14.32
CA TRP A 411 -11.74 5.92 -15.34
C TRP A 411 -10.34 5.33 -15.53
N LEU A 412 -10.01 5.03 -16.78
CA LEU A 412 -8.66 4.64 -17.20
C LEU A 412 -7.77 5.88 -17.32
N GLY A 413 -6.82 6.04 -16.40
CA GLY A 413 -5.99 7.23 -16.30
C GLY A 413 -6.79 8.53 -16.05
N GLY A 414 -6.16 9.67 -16.33
CA GLY A 414 -6.74 11.01 -16.18
C GLY A 414 -6.40 11.70 -14.85
N ASP A 415 -6.43 13.05 -14.88
CA ASP A 415 -6.14 13.92 -13.74
C ASP A 415 -7.40 14.18 -12.88
N LEU A 416 -7.69 13.25 -11.97
CA LEU A 416 -8.86 13.35 -11.09
C LEU A 416 -8.55 14.02 -9.74
N ALA A 417 -7.29 14.06 -9.30
CA ALA A 417 -6.92 14.72 -8.07
C ALA A 417 -7.02 16.24 -8.23
N GLY A 418 -7.85 16.89 -7.41
CA GLY A 418 -7.96 18.35 -7.32
C GLY A 418 -7.07 18.96 -6.25
N GLY A 419 -6.57 18.15 -5.32
CA GLY A 419 -5.61 18.52 -4.30
C GLY A 419 -5.33 17.36 -3.35
N VAL A 420 -4.12 17.33 -2.81
CA VAL A 420 -3.67 16.34 -1.84
C VAL A 420 -3.23 17.08 -0.59
N TRP A 421 -3.65 16.58 0.57
CA TRP A 421 -3.27 17.09 1.88
C TRP A 421 -2.58 16.00 2.68
N ILE A 422 -1.49 16.36 3.35
CA ILE A 422 -0.73 15.47 4.23
C ILE A 422 -0.50 16.21 5.54
N GLY A 423 -0.96 15.65 6.66
CA GLY A 423 -0.99 16.33 7.94
C GLY A 423 -1.72 17.67 7.88
N GLY A 424 -2.78 17.77 7.05
CA GLY A 424 -3.54 19.00 6.84
C GLY A 424 -2.83 20.07 6.02
N GLN A 425 -1.61 19.82 5.53
CA GLN A 425 -0.89 20.73 4.63
C GLN A 425 -1.14 20.34 3.18
N ARG A 426 -1.55 21.32 2.36
CA ARG A 426 -1.74 21.09 0.93
C ARG A 426 -0.38 20.88 0.26
N VAL A 427 -0.25 19.77 -0.46
CA VAL A 427 0.93 19.48 -1.27
C VAL A 427 0.87 20.33 -2.55
N HIS A 428 1.95 21.05 -2.84
CA HIS A 428 2.10 21.79 -4.09
C HIS A 428 2.91 20.97 -5.07
N HIS A 429 2.31 20.58 -6.19
CA HIS A 429 3.04 19.95 -7.30
C HIS A 429 4.07 20.95 -7.84
N ARG A 430 5.36 20.62 -7.75
CA ARG A 430 6.45 21.33 -8.44
C ARG A 430 6.79 20.63 -9.73
#